data_AF-A0A8S3JLU0-F1
#
_entry.id   AF-A0A8S3JLU0-F1
#
_cell.length_a   1.000
_cell.length_b   1.000
_cell.length_c   1.000
_cell.angle_alpha   90.00
_cell.angle_beta   90.00
_cell.angle_gamma   90.00
#
_symmetry.space_group_name_H-M   'P 1'
#
loop_
_entity.id
_entity.type
_entity.pdbx_description
1 polymer ?
#
loop_
_entity_poly.entity_id
_entity_poly.type
_entity_poly.pdbx_seq_one_letter_code
_entity_poly.pdbx_strand_id
1 'polypeptide(L)'
;MVWLAVCSKGVSPLVIFENGTVDHDRYIKEVLPVALKFGNDAFGAAWTFQQDGARPHIHAKSQEWCDKHFPCFIDKDHWPPNGPDLNPLDYCIWDELAHQVNWEAVKSKKTLINEVKRAVRKVSVDVAFESCSS
;
A
#
# COMPACT_ATOMS: atom_id res chain seq x y z
N MET A 1 2.49 -5.94 -11.28
CA MET A 1 2.69 -5.65 -9.84
C MET A 1 1.57 -4.73 -9.38
N VAL A 2 1.23 -4.75 -8.11
CA VAL A 2 0.23 -3.84 -7.54
C VAL A 2 0.79 -3.13 -6.32
N TRP A 3 0.21 -1.99 -5.96
CA TRP A 3 0.47 -1.30 -4.70
C TRP A 3 -0.85 -0.90 -4.05
N LEU A 4 -0.88 -0.97 -2.72
CA LEU A 4 -1.99 -0.63 -1.87
C LEU A 4 -1.44 0.00 -0.57
N ALA A 5 -2.21 0.87 0.06
CA ALA A 5 -2.04 1.27 1.45
C ALA A 5 -3.26 0.86 2.27
N VAL A 6 -3.08 0.68 3.57
CA VAL A 6 -4.15 0.39 4.52
C VAL A 6 -4.02 1.32 5.73
N CYS A 7 -5.16 1.63 6.33
CA CYS A 7 -5.25 2.30 7.62
C CYS A 7 -6.49 1.79 8.36
N SER A 8 -6.68 2.24 9.60
CA SER A 8 -7.81 1.83 10.42
C SER A 8 -9.20 2.20 9.87
N LYS A 9 -9.28 3.02 8.82
CA LYS A 9 -10.53 3.41 8.14
C LYS A 9 -10.77 2.67 6.81
N GLY A 10 -9.85 1.80 6.38
CA GLY A 10 -9.98 1.03 5.15
C GLY A 10 -8.70 0.95 4.33
N VAL A 11 -8.86 0.57 3.06
CA VAL A 11 -7.77 0.38 2.09
C VAL A 11 -7.80 1.46 1.01
N SER A 12 -6.63 1.81 0.48
CA SER A 12 -6.49 2.80 -0.59
C SER A 12 -7.07 2.31 -1.91
N PRO A 13 -7.25 3.20 -2.89
CA PRO A 13 -7.34 2.77 -4.28
C PRO A 13 -6.12 1.93 -4.68
N LEU A 14 -6.37 0.84 -5.42
CA LEU A 14 -5.33 -0.06 -5.91
C LEU A 14 -4.57 0.58 -7.08
N VAL A 15 -3.25 0.67 -6.97
CA VAL A 15 -2.37 1.07 -8.08
C VAL A 15 -1.89 -0.19 -8.80
N ILE A 16 -2.01 -0.22 -10.13
CA ILE A 16 -1.62 -1.38 -10.94
C ILE A 16 -0.51 -0.97 -11.90
N PHE A 17 0.63 -1.63 -11.77
CA PHE A 17 1.73 -1.49 -12.72
C PHE A 17 1.61 -2.59 -13.77
N GLU A 18 1.19 -2.20 -14.98
CA GLU A 18 1.05 -3.15 -16.08
C GLU A 18 2.41 -3.67 -16.54
N ASN A 19 3.41 -2.81 -16.72
CA ASN A 19 4.70 -3.21 -17.28
C ASN A 19 5.87 -2.66 -16.46
N GLY A 20 7.00 -3.36 -16.55
CA GLY A 20 8.27 -2.95 -15.95
C GLY A 20 8.33 -3.10 -14.43
N THR A 21 9.50 -2.83 -13.88
CA THR A 21 9.72 -2.67 -12.44
C THR A 21 9.29 -1.27 -12.00
N VAL A 22 9.02 -1.12 -10.70
CA VAL A 22 8.85 0.20 -10.09
C VAL A 22 10.22 0.65 -9.59
N ASP A 23 10.72 1.73 -10.17
CA ASP A 23 11.86 2.48 -9.65
C ASP A 23 11.37 3.65 -8.79
N HIS A 24 12.31 4.45 -8.28
CA HIS A 24 11.97 5.60 -7.44
C HIS A 24 11.17 6.68 -8.18
N ASP A 25 11.45 6.93 -9.47
CA ASP A 25 10.75 7.96 -10.23
C ASP A 25 9.28 7.58 -10.46
N ARG A 26 9.03 6.31 -10.77
CA ARG A 26 7.66 5.76 -10.88
C ARG A 26 6.97 5.72 -9.53
N TYR A 27 7.67 5.35 -8.48
CA TYR A 27 7.12 5.36 -7.11
C TYR A 27 6.65 6.76 -6.71
N ILE A 28 7.50 7.78 -6.91
CA ILE A 28 7.17 9.17 -6.61
C ILE A 28 6.00 9.68 -7.45
N LYS A 29 5.91 9.30 -8.74
CA LYS A 29 4.87 9.83 -9.65
C LYS A 29 3.54 9.10 -9.55
N GLU A 30 3.56 7.79 -9.40
CA GLU A 30 2.37 6.93 -9.52
C GLU A 30 1.82 6.50 -8.15
N VAL A 31 2.63 6.47 -7.09
CA VAL A 31 2.24 5.92 -5.78
C VAL A 31 2.09 7.00 -4.71
N LEU A 32 3.14 7.77 -4.45
CA LEU A 32 3.16 8.70 -3.32
C LEU A 32 2.00 9.73 -3.32
N PRO A 33 1.52 10.25 -4.47
CA PRO A 33 0.34 11.11 -4.52
C PRO A 33 -0.95 10.39 -4.11
N VAL A 34 -1.06 9.09 -4.43
CA VAL A 34 -2.22 8.26 -4.03
C VAL A 34 -2.20 8.06 -2.52
N ALA A 35 -1.04 7.74 -1.95
CA ALA A 35 -0.87 7.61 -0.50
C ALA A 35 -1.20 8.91 0.23
N LEU A 36 -0.69 10.05 -0.26
CA LEU A 36 -0.93 11.38 0.33
C LEU A 36 -2.42 11.72 0.35
N LYS A 37 -3.09 11.54 -0.79
CA LYS A 37 -4.52 11.79 -0.88
C LYS A 37 -5.31 10.88 0.05
N PHE A 38 -4.99 9.58 0.06
CA PHE A 38 -5.67 8.60 0.89
C PHE A 38 -5.55 8.91 2.39
N GLY A 39 -4.33 9.21 2.88
CA GLY A 39 -4.10 9.59 4.27
C GLY A 39 -4.82 10.90 4.64
N ASN A 40 -4.77 11.90 3.76
CA ASN A 40 -5.46 13.18 3.99
C ASN A 40 -6.98 13.05 4.01
N ASP A 41 -7.56 12.26 3.09
CA ASP A 41 -9.00 11.99 3.08
C ASP A 41 -9.43 11.25 4.37
N ALA A 42 -8.58 10.35 4.89
CA ALA A 42 -8.88 9.55 6.07
C ALA A 42 -8.70 10.32 7.39
N PHE A 43 -7.63 11.11 7.54
CA PHE A 43 -7.19 11.66 8.84
C PHE A 43 -6.87 13.16 8.82
N GLY A 44 -7.07 13.86 7.70
CA GLY A 44 -6.60 15.23 7.55
C GLY A 44 -5.07 15.28 7.66
N ALA A 45 -4.54 16.05 8.61
CA ALA A 45 -3.10 16.19 8.82
C ALA A 45 -2.54 15.31 9.96
N ALA A 46 -3.35 14.43 10.57
CA ALA A 46 -2.96 13.67 11.75
C ALA A 46 -2.69 12.19 11.44
N TRP A 47 -1.64 11.91 10.68
CA TRP A 47 -1.26 10.54 10.32
C TRP A 47 0.23 10.44 9.96
N THR A 48 0.75 9.21 10.01
CA THR A 48 2.14 8.87 9.70
C THR A 48 2.20 7.89 8.54
N PHE A 49 3.03 8.17 7.54
CA PHE A 49 3.29 7.24 6.45
C PHE A 49 4.37 6.22 6.85
N GLN A 50 4.08 4.94 6.61
CA GLN A 50 4.98 3.81 6.84
C GLN A 50 5.18 3.06 5.51
N GLN A 51 6.40 2.62 5.24
CA GLN A 51 6.75 1.76 4.10
C GLN A 51 7.93 0.85 4.46
N ASP A 52 8.09 -0.25 3.71
CA ASP A 52 9.21 -1.17 3.89
C ASP A 52 10.55 -0.64 3.31
N GLY A 53 11.60 -1.44 3.47
CA GLY A 53 12.95 -1.14 2.98
C GLY A 53 13.20 -1.38 1.49
N ALA A 54 12.18 -1.47 0.63
CA ALA A 54 12.38 -1.72 -0.79
C ALA A 54 13.22 -0.62 -1.46
N ARG A 55 14.02 -0.97 -2.48
CA ARG A 55 14.95 -0.05 -3.16
C ARG A 55 14.32 1.29 -3.60
N PRO A 56 13.11 1.33 -4.19
CA PRO A 56 12.45 2.59 -4.54
C PRO A 56 12.07 3.43 -3.33
N HIS A 57 11.74 2.80 -2.20
CA HIS A 57 11.29 3.47 -0.99
C HIS A 57 12.46 4.16 -0.30
N ILE A 58 13.59 3.47 -0.14
CA ILE A 58 14.80 3.99 0.53
C ILE A 58 15.64 4.94 -0.34
N HIS A 59 15.26 5.13 -1.61
CA HIS A 59 15.98 6.03 -2.50
C HIS A 59 15.89 7.49 -2.00
N ALA A 60 16.99 8.25 -2.08
CA ALA A 60 17.09 9.59 -1.52
C ALA A 60 15.95 10.53 -1.96
N LYS A 61 15.62 10.54 -3.27
CA LYS A 61 14.51 11.35 -3.80
C LYS A 61 13.14 10.95 -3.26
N SER A 62 12.91 9.66 -3.00
CA SER A 62 11.65 9.18 -2.45
C SER A 62 11.53 9.62 -0.99
N GLN A 63 12.61 9.47 -0.22
CA GLN A 63 12.68 9.92 1.17
C GLN A 63 12.46 11.44 1.29
N GLU A 64 13.15 12.24 0.47
CA GLU A 64 12.98 13.70 0.41
C GLU A 64 11.53 14.08 0.06
N TRP A 65 10.93 13.39 -0.92
CA TRP A 65 9.54 13.63 -1.26
C TRP A 65 8.61 13.33 -0.08
N CYS A 66 8.80 12.20 0.60
CA CYS A 66 7.98 11.78 1.73
C CYS A 66 8.07 12.79 2.88
N ASP A 67 9.29 13.15 3.29
CA ASP A 67 9.56 14.13 4.35
C ASP A 67 8.94 15.51 4.06
N LYS A 68 8.97 15.94 2.80
CA LYS A 68 8.44 17.25 2.41
C LYS A 68 6.91 17.31 2.33
N HIS A 69 6.24 16.21 2.00
CA HIS A 69 4.81 16.24 1.64
C HIS A 69 3.88 15.51 2.61
N PHE A 70 4.36 14.49 3.32
CA PHE A 70 3.54 13.80 4.31
C PHE A 70 3.53 14.55 5.65
N PRO A 71 2.42 14.51 6.42
CA PRO A 71 2.39 15.16 7.74
C PRO A 71 3.39 14.57 8.73
N CYS A 72 3.59 13.25 8.67
CA CYS A 72 4.63 12.52 9.37
C CYS A 72 5.04 11.30 8.54
N PHE A 73 6.30 10.89 8.65
CA PHE A 73 6.88 9.82 7.83
C PHE A 73 7.91 9.04 8.64
N ILE A 74 7.83 7.70 8.61
CA ILE A 74 8.88 6.82 9.13
C ILE A 74 9.93 6.65 8.03
N ASP A 75 11.06 7.33 8.18
CA ASP A 75 12.14 7.24 7.22
C ASP A 75 12.82 5.86 7.22
N LYS A 76 13.69 5.66 6.22
CA LYS A 76 14.41 4.40 5.99
C LYS A 76 15.27 3.93 7.16
N ASP A 77 15.68 4.83 8.07
CA ASP A 77 16.58 4.50 9.19
C ASP A 77 15.78 4.14 10.45
N HIS A 78 14.50 4.47 10.50
CA HIS A 78 13.59 4.15 11.60
C HIS A 78 12.71 2.92 11.33
N TRP A 79 12.67 2.40 10.10
CA TRP A 79 12.00 1.13 9.78
C TRP A 79 12.95 -0.06 9.96
N PRO A 80 12.60 -1.09 10.77
CA PRO A 80 13.47 -2.24 10.96
C PRO A 80 13.56 -3.09 9.68
N PRO A 81 14.76 -3.62 9.35
CA PRO A 81 14.90 -4.55 8.23
C PRO A 81 14.14 -5.86 8.51
N ASN A 82 13.52 -6.43 7.47
CA ASN A 82 12.81 -7.70 7.53
C ASN A 82 11.68 -7.75 8.59
N GLY A 83 10.83 -6.73 8.65
CA GLY A 83 9.66 -6.67 9.54
C GLY A 83 8.32 -6.91 8.86
N PRO A 84 8.07 -8.04 8.15
CA PRO A 84 6.75 -8.32 7.58
C PRO A 84 5.67 -8.43 8.68
N ASP A 85 6.03 -8.93 9.85
CA ASP A 85 5.14 -9.03 11.02
C ASP A 85 4.74 -7.67 11.59
N LEU A 86 5.42 -6.59 11.17
CA LEU A 86 5.12 -5.21 11.59
C LEU A 86 4.31 -4.44 10.55
N ASN A 87 4.03 -5.05 9.39
CA ASN A 87 3.32 -4.40 8.30
C ASN A 87 1.93 -5.03 8.11
N PRO A 88 0.84 -4.30 8.42
CA PRO A 88 -0.54 -4.77 8.22
C PRO A 88 -0.84 -5.33 6.83
N LEU A 89 -0.17 -4.79 5.81
CA LEU A 89 -0.30 -5.31 4.46
C LEU A 89 0.20 -6.75 4.35
N ASP A 90 1.35 -7.05 4.94
CA ASP A 90 2.06 -8.32 4.79
C ASP A 90 1.48 -9.44 5.65
N TYR A 91 1.15 -9.15 6.92
CA TYR A 91 0.63 -10.18 7.83
C TYR A 91 -0.88 -10.41 7.70
N CYS A 92 -1.64 -9.52 7.06
CA CYS A 92 -3.11 -9.62 7.00
C CYS A 92 -3.69 -9.30 5.61
N ILE A 93 -3.53 -8.07 5.12
CA ILE A 93 -4.35 -7.60 3.99
C ILE A 93 -4.07 -8.36 2.69
N TRP A 94 -2.81 -8.72 2.40
CA TRP A 94 -2.51 -9.50 1.21
C TRP A 94 -3.12 -10.90 1.24
N ASP A 95 -3.18 -11.52 2.41
CA ASP A 95 -3.80 -12.83 2.61
C ASP A 95 -5.34 -12.74 2.45
N GLU A 96 -5.97 -11.73 3.07
CA GLU A 96 -7.40 -11.46 2.88
C GLU A 96 -7.75 -11.26 1.40
N LEU A 97 -6.93 -10.48 0.67
CA LEU A 97 -7.14 -10.28 -0.76
C LEU A 97 -7.01 -11.58 -1.55
N ALA A 98 -6.04 -12.43 -1.22
CA ALA A 98 -5.85 -13.72 -1.88
C ALA A 98 -7.06 -14.66 -1.65
N HIS A 99 -7.64 -14.65 -0.45
CA HIS A 99 -8.85 -15.40 -0.13
C HIS A 99 -10.11 -14.88 -0.85
N GLN A 100 -10.20 -13.56 -1.06
CA GLN A 100 -11.34 -12.94 -1.73
C GLN A 100 -11.34 -13.08 -3.26
N VAL A 101 -10.18 -13.37 -3.87
CA VAL A 101 -10.04 -13.58 -5.32
C VAL A 101 -10.71 -14.89 -5.74
N ASN A 102 -11.55 -14.83 -6.78
CA ASN A 102 -12.08 -16.05 -7.38
C ASN A 102 -11.05 -16.60 -8.37
N TRP A 103 -10.18 -17.49 -7.88
CA TRP A 103 -9.11 -18.08 -8.68
C TRP A 103 -9.60 -18.90 -9.87
N GLU A 104 -10.81 -19.47 -9.83
CA GLU A 104 -11.40 -20.19 -10.96
C GLU A 104 -11.67 -19.26 -12.16
N ALA A 105 -12.02 -18.00 -11.89
CA ALA A 105 -12.28 -16.97 -12.91
C ALA A 105 -10.98 -16.39 -13.51
N VAL A 106 -9.81 -16.63 -12.89
CA VAL A 106 -8.53 -16.09 -13.34
C VAL A 106 -7.97 -16.96 -14.48
N LYS A 107 -8.05 -16.47 -15.71
CA LYS A 107 -7.51 -17.13 -16.92
C LYS A 107 -6.43 -16.31 -17.65
N SER A 108 -6.25 -15.06 -17.25
CA SER A 108 -5.34 -14.10 -17.85
C SER A 108 -4.95 -13.03 -16.85
N LYS A 109 -3.92 -12.24 -17.17
CA LYS A 109 -3.55 -11.04 -16.41
C LYS A 109 -4.72 -10.06 -16.26
N LYS A 110 -5.54 -9.89 -17.30
CA LYS A 110 -6.71 -8.99 -17.28
C LYS A 110 -7.76 -9.48 -16.28
N THR A 111 -8.09 -10.77 -16.29
CA THR A 111 -9.05 -11.34 -15.33
C THR A 111 -8.49 -11.34 -13.91
N LEU A 112 -7.19 -11.54 -13.73
CA LEU A 112 -6.54 -11.39 -12.42
C LEU A 112 -6.70 -9.97 -11.89
N ILE A 113 -6.38 -8.96 -12.71
CA ILE A 113 -6.54 -7.55 -12.32
C ILE A 113 -7.99 -7.24 -11.94
N ASN A 114 -8.97 -7.77 -12.67
CA ASN A 114 -10.38 -7.58 -12.36
C ASN A 114 -10.76 -8.22 -11.01
N GLU A 115 -10.31 -9.44 -10.75
CA GLU A 115 -10.58 -10.12 -9.49
C GLU A 115 -9.88 -9.45 -8.30
N VAL A 116 -8.64 -8.97 -8.45
CA VAL A 116 -7.95 -8.21 -7.39
C VAL A 116 -8.69 -6.89 -7.11
N LYS A 117 -9.12 -6.15 -8.14
CA LYS A 117 -9.97 -4.96 -7.96
C LYS A 117 -11.28 -5.28 -7.22
N ARG A 118 -11.89 -6.44 -7.50
CA ARG A 118 -13.08 -6.90 -6.80
C ARG A 118 -12.78 -7.25 -5.34
N ALA A 119 -11.67 -7.94 -5.07
CA ALA A 119 -11.23 -8.33 -3.74
C ALA A 119 -10.97 -7.10 -2.86
N VAL A 120 -10.28 -6.07 -3.37
CA VAL A 120 -10.04 -4.81 -2.65
C VAL A 120 -11.33 -4.14 -2.20
N ARG A 121 -12.39 -4.17 -3.02
CA ARG A 121 -13.70 -3.60 -2.68
C ARG A 121 -14.46 -4.41 -1.61
N LYS A 122 -14.03 -5.64 -1.34
CA LYS A 122 -14.65 -6.53 -0.35
C LYS A 122 -13.94 -6.52 1.00
N VAL A 123 -12.72 -5.97 1.08
CA VAL A 123 -12.05 -5.78 2.37
C VAL A 123 -12.92 -4.87 3.23
N SER A 124 -13.41 -5.40 4.35
CA SER A 124 -14.26 -4.63 5.27
C SER A 124 -13.41 -3.62 6.04
N VAL A 125 -14.06 -2.58 6.55
CA VAL A 125 -13.41 -1.62 7.44
C VAL A 125 -12.95 -2.31 8.73
N ASP A 126 -13.69 -3.30 9.23
CA ASP A 126 -13.32 -4.04 10.45
C ASP A 126 -11.99 -4.79 10.26
N VAL A 127 -11.79 -5.48 9.14
CA VAL A 127 -10.51 -6.15 8.84
C VAL A 127 -9.37 -5.13 8.75
N ALA A 128 -9.61 -3.98 8.10
CA ALA A 128 -8.60 -2.92 8.03
C ALA A 128 -8.31 -2.29 9.40
N PHE A 129 -9.32 -2.14 10.26
CA PHE A 129 -9.19 -1.63 11.61
C PHE A 129 -8.39 -2.57 12.51
N GLU A 130 -8.76 -3.85 12.54
CA GLU A 130 -8.11 -4.87 13.37
C GLU A 130 -6.64 -5.06 12.97
N SER A 131 -6.35 -5.09 11.67
CA SER A 131 -4.97 -5.16 11.15
C SER A 131 -4.15 -3.90 11.40
N CYS A 132 -4.75 -2.76 11.77
CA CYS A 132 -4.00 -1.56 12.13
C CYS A 132 -3.93 -1.32 13.64
N SER A 133 -4.56 -2.19 14.43
CA SER A 133 -4.68 -2.05 15.90
C SER A 133 -3.95 -3.15 16.67
N SER A 134 -3.31 -4.08 15.96
CA SER A 134 -2.56 -5.21 16.52
C SER A 134 -1.16 -4.82 17.00
#